data_AF-A0A4Q2XG55-F1
#
_entry.id   AF-A0A4Q2XG55-F1
#
_cell.length_a   1.000
_cell.length_b   1.000
_cell.length_c   1.000
_cell.angle_alpha   90.00
_cell.angle_beta   90.00
_cell.angle_gamma   90.00
#
_symmetry.space_group_name_H-M   'P 1'
#
loop_
_entity.id
_entity.type
_entity.pdbx_description
1 polymer ?
#
loop_
_entity_poly.entity_id
_entity_poly.type
_entity_poly.pdbx_seq_one_letter_code
_entity_poly.pdbx_strand_id
1 'polypeptide(L)'
;MTARCYRSRSFWFGLAGLVILLCGWIGFLKWTVNVSYSTSWMTVSVGKDFSSVRLVFCDIRGPSYPGHAPAPGLQVDPPHENDVPFMESFGAAFDYGSFFPGHGIIHIAIWLIVAIYTVLWLAWVVWCLRRTSAGELPLAGDSTGFAGSGED
;
A
#
# COMPACT_ATOMS: atom_id res chain seq x y z
N MET A 1 2.13 13.05 29.05
CA MET A 1 3.26 12.14 28.76
C MET A 1 3.00 11.43 27.42
N THR A 2 3.68 11.79 26.33
CA THR A 2 3.44 11.25 24.97
C THR A 2 4.61 10.41 24.43
N ALA A 3 5.71 10.27 25.17
CA ALA A 3 7.00 9.79 24.67
C ALA A 3 7.10 8.29 24.35
N ARG A 4 6.16 7.44 24.79
CA ARG A 4 6.29 5.98 24.61
C ARG A 4 6.03 5.49 23.18
N CYS A 5 5.08 6.08 22.46
CA CYS A 5 4.76 5.66 21.08
C CYS A 5 5.87 6.01 20.09
N TYR A 6 6.46 7.21 20.20
CA TYR A 6 7.55 7.67 19.34
C TYR A 6 8.84 6.85 19.50
N ARG A 7 8.98 6.13 20.62
CA ARG A 7 10.14 5.26 20.90
C ARG A 7 9.94 3.82 20.44
N SER A 8 8.74 3.46 19.98
CA SER A 8 8.45 2.11 19.48
C SER A 8 9.12 1.89 18.12
N ARG A 9 9.78 0.75 17.95
CA ARG A 9 10.38 0.33 16.67
C ARG A 9 9.36 0.32 15.53
N SER A 10 8.10 0.03 15.83
CA SER A 10 7.00 0.01 14.83
C SER A 10 6.68 1.40 14.27
N PHE A 11 6.83 2.48 15.07
CA PHE A 11 6.63 3.85 14.58
C PHE A 11 7.66 4.19 13.50
N TRP A 12 8.93 3.96 13.83
CA TRP A 12 10.06 4.21 12.93
C TRP A 12 10.04 3.31 11.70
N PHE A 13 9.60 2.05 11.85
CA PHE A 13 9.44 1.15 10.71
C PHE A 13 8.36 1.66 9.74
N GLY A 14 7.21 2.09 10.25
CA GLY A 14 6.16 2.68 9.43
C GLY A 14 6.59 3.99 8.75
N LEU A 15 7.32 4.85 9.48
CA LEU A 15 7.85 6.09 8.91
C LEU A 15 8.90 5.80 7.82
N ALA A 16 9.83 4.86 8.07
CA ALA A 16 10.82 4.46 7.08
C ALA A 16 10.16 3.87 5.83
N GLY A 17 9.13 3.05 6.00
CA GLY A 17 8.33 2.53 4.88
C GLY A 17 7.66 3.65 4.07
N LEU A 18 7.10 4.66 4.72
CA LEU A 18 6.50 5.83 4.06
C LEU A 18 7.54 6.65 3.29
N VAL A 19 8.74 6.85 3.86
CA VAL A 19 9.84 7.53 3.19
C VAL A 19 10.29 6.75 1.96
N ILE A 20 10.45 5.43 2.06
CA ILE A 20 10.82 4.57 0.93
C ILE A 20 9.75 4.65 -0.17
N LEU A 21 8.46 4.62 0.19
CA LEU A 21 7.35 4.77 -0.76
C LEU A 21 7.38 6.12 -1.48
N LEU A 22 7.63 7.22 -0.76
CA LEU A 22 7.74 8.56 -1.35
C LEU A 22 8.97 8.69 -2.25
N CYS A 23 10.13 8.21 -1.79
CA CYS A 23 11.35 8.18 -2.60
C CYS A 23 11.15 7.32 -3.85
N GLY A 24 10.45 6.20 -3.74
CA GLY A 24 10.13 5.34 -4.87
C GLY A 24 9.18 6.03 -5.85
N TRP A 25 8.16 6.71 -5.35
CA TRP A 25 7.19 7.44 -6.17
C TRP A 25 7.84 8.60 -6.94
N ILE A 26 8.65 9.43 -6.27
CA ILE A 26 9.30 10.60 -6.87
C ILE A 26 10.52 10.19 -7.70
N GLY A 27 11.35 9.27 -7.19
CA GLY A 27 12.62 8.89 -7.82
C GLY A 27 12.46 8.03 -9.06
N PHE A 28 11.44 7.17 -9.12
CA PHE A 28 11.18 6.31 -10.29
C PHE A 28 10.04 6.83 -11.17
N LEU A 29 9.65 8.10 -11.02
CA LEU A 29 8.48 8.68 -11.69
C LEU A 29 8.57 8.55 -13.23
N LYS A 30 9.79 8.60 -13.79
CA LYS A 30 10.07 8.45 -15.23
C LYS A 30 10.22 7.01 -15.75
N TRP A 31 10.32 6.03 -14.85
CA TRP A 31 10.73 4.67 -15.20
C TRP A 31 9.51 3.77 -15.31
N THR A 32 9.40 3.05 -16.41
CA THR A 32 8.42 1.98 -16.60
C THR A 32 9.15 0.65 -16.54
N VAL A 33 8.68 -0.25 -15.67
CA VAL A 33 9.27 -1.59 -15.49
C VAL A 33 8.17 -2.61 -15.57
N ASN A 34 8.44 -3.76 -16.17
CA ASN A 34 7.46 -4.82 -16.28
C ASN A 34 8.12 -6.18 -16.06
N VAL A 35 7.46 -6.99 -15.25
CA VAL A 35 7.86 -8.36 -14.98
C VAL A 35 6.67 -9.23 -15.34
N SER A 36 6.87 -10.11 -16.30
CA SER A 36 5.84 -11.03 -16.76
C SER A 36 6.23 -12.47 -16.50
N TYR A 37 5.24 -13.29 -16.21
CA TYR A 37 5.37 -14.72 -16.09
C TYR A 37 4.36 -15.38 -17.03
N SER A 38 4.88 -16.15 -17.97
CA SER A 38 4.09 -16.81 -19.01
C SER A 38 4.08 -18.31 -18.80
N THR A 39 2.91 -18.91 -19.01
CA THR A 39 2.69 -20.35 -19.08
C THR A 39 2.19 -20.71 -20.48
N SER A 40 1.94 -21.99 -20.75
CA SER A 40 1.38 -22.44 -22.03
C SER A 40 -0.06 -21.95 -22.30
N TRP A 41 -0.70 -21.27 -21.35
CA TRP A 41 -2.10 -20.87 -21.46
C TRP A 41 -2.43 -19.50 -20.90
N MET A 42 -1.55 -18.92 -20.08
CA MET A 42 -1.79 -17.62 -19.47
C MET A 42 -0.48 -16.86 -19.28
N THR A 43 -0.54 -15.54 -19.46
CA THR A 43 0.50 -14.62 -19.03
C THR A 43 -0.04 -13.72 -17.92
N VAL A 44 0.74 -13.58 -16.86
CA VAL A 44 0.50 -12.63 -15.78
C VAL A 44 1.67 -11.66 -15.74
N SER A 45 1.39 -10.37 -15.75
CA SER A 45 2.43 -9.35 -15.70
C SER A 45 2.15 -8.33 -14.61
N VAL A 46 3.19 -7.97 -13.87
CA VAL A 46 3.19 -6.89 -12.91
C VAL A 46 4.13 -5.83 -13.43
N GLY A 47 3.59 -4.64 -13.68
CA GLY A 47 4.36 -3.52 -14.15
C GLY A 47 4.16 -2.30 -13.28
N LYS A 48 5.12 -1.40 -13.34
CA LYS A 48 5.02 -0.04 -12.83
C LYS A 48 5.00 0.88 -14.04
N ASP A 49 3.95 1.69 -14.13
CA ASP A 49 3.80 2.81 -15.06
C ASP A 49 4.15 4.13 -14.35
N PHE A 50 4.04 5.27 -15.04
CA PHE A 50 4.39 6.58 -14.48
C PHE A 50 3.63 6.93 -13.20
N SER A 51 2.31 6.71 -13.23
CA SER A 51 1.38 7.11 -12.17
C SER A 51 0.71 5.94 -11.47
N SER A 52 0.87 4.72 -11.99
CA SER A 52 0.16 3.54 -11.51
C SER A 52 1.04 2.29 -11.50
N VAL A 53 0.61 1.30 -10.72
CA VAL A 53 1.05 -0.09 -10.84
C VAL A 53 0.02 -0.81 -11.67
N ARG A 54 0.46 -1.49 -12.73
CA ARG A 54 -0.40 -2.29 -13.61
C ARG A 54 -0.28 -3.77 -13.28
N LEU A 55 -1.41 -4.45 -13.26
CA LEU A 55 -1.51 -5.89 -13.24
C LEU A 55 -2.19 -6.31 -14.53
N VAL A 56 -1.50 -7.10 -15.34
CA VAL A 56 -2.00 -7.58 -16.63
C VAL A 56 -2.22 -9.08 -16.53
N PHE A 57 -3.38 -9.52 -16.96
CA PHE A 57 -3.74 -10.93 -17.07
C PHE A 57 -4.18 -11.20 -18.50
N CYS A 58 -3.56 -12.15 -19.16
CA CYS A 58 -3.89 -12.52 -20.53
C CYS A 58 -4.04 -14.03 -20.65
N ASP A 59 -5.22 -14.48 -21.04
CA ASP A 59 -5.46 -15.84 -21.50
C ASP A 59 -4.97 -15.98 -22.95
N ILE A 60 -4.01 -16.87 -23.16
CA ILE A 60 -3.36 -17.09 -24.47
C ILE A 60 -4.12 -18.17 -25.26
N ARG A 61 -5.02 -18.93 -24.62
CA ARG A 61 -5.86 -19.94 -25.31
C ARG A 61 -7.00 -19.30 -26.11
N GLY A 62 -7.31 -18.04 -25.84
CA GLY A 62 -8.40 -17.34 -26.49
C GLY A 62 -8.15 -17.19 -28.00
N PRO A 63 -9.18 -17.39 -28.84
CA PRO A 63 -9.07 -17.21 -30.30
C PRO A 63 -8.74 -15.77 -30.71
N SER A 64 -8.78 -14.83 -29.77
CA SER A 64 -8.56 -13.40 -29.97
C SER A 64 -7.14 -12.94 -29.66
N TYR A 65 -6.22 -13.82 -29.25
CA TYR A 65 -4.82 -13.45 -28.98
C TYR A 65 -4.07 -13.18 -30.30
N PRO A 66 -3.68 -11.92 -30.60
CA PRO A 66 -3.19 -11.55 -31.92
C PRO A 66 -1.68 -11.79 -32.13
N GLY A 67 -0.99 -12.51 -31.23
CA GLY A 67 0.47 -12.54 -31.17
C GLY A 67 1.13 -13.92 -31.10
N HIS A 68 2.46 -13.93 -31.23
CA HIS A 68 3.30 -15.05 -30.82
C HIS A 68 3.19 -15.21 -29.30
N ALA A 69 2.77 -16.39 -28.85
CA ALA A 69 2.72 -16.69 -27.42
C ALA A 69 4.13 -16.52 -26.83
N PRO A 70 4.30 -15.71 -25.77
CA PRO A 70 5.59 -15.57 -25.11
C PRO A 70 6.09 -16.94 -24.65
N ALA A 71 7.42 -17.15 -24.73
CA ALA A 71 8.03 -18.37 -24.25
C ALA A 71 7.65 -18.58 -22.76
N PRO A 72 7.28 -19.80 -22.34
CA PRO A 72 6.98 -20.07 -20.95
C PRO A 72 8.16 -19.70 -20.04
N GLY A 73 7.89 -19.00 -18.95
CA GLY A 73 8.89 -18.58 -17.98
C GLY A 73 8.75 -17.14 -17.52
N LEU A 74 9.73 -16.71 -16.72
CA LEU A 74 9.87 -15.35 -16.23
C LEU A 74 10.56 -14.49 -17.30
N GLN A 75 9.95 -13.36 -17.62
CA GLN A 75 10.50 -12.35 -18.50
C GLN A 75 10.51 -11.02 -17.76
N VAL A 76 11.64 -10.33 -17.81
CA VAL A 76 11.82 -9.01 -17.23
C VAL A 76 12.08 -8.07 -18.39
N ASP A 77 11.13 -7.18 -18.65
CA ASP A 77 11.32 -6.16 -19.67
C ASP A 77 12.36 -5.16 -19.14
N PRO A 78 13.32 -4.73 -19.96
CA PRO A 78 14.26 -3.71 -19.56
C PRO A 78 13.50 -2.43 -19.19
N PRO A 79 13.95 -1.70 -18.16
CA PRO A 79 13.31 -0.44 -17.79
C PRO A 79 13.33 0.54 -18.97
N HIS A 80 12.19 1.19 -19.20
CA HIS A 80 12.07 2.25 -20.19
C HIS A 80 11.88 3.60 -19.50
N GLU A 81 12.81 4.53 -19.74
CA GLU A 81 12.65 5.91 -19.31
C GLU A 81 11.76 6.64 -20.32
N ASN A 82 10.73 7.32 -19.82
CA ASN A 82 9.93 8.20 -20.67
C ASN A 82 9.87 9.59 -20.03
N ASP A 83 9.91 10.61 -20.88
CA ASP A 83 9.76 12.00 -20.45
C ASP A 83 8.28 12.32 -20.28
N VAL A 84 7.77 12.09 -19.08
CA VAL A 84 6.37 12.34 -18.73
C VAL A 84 6.28 13.53 -17.77
N PRO A 85 5.42 14.53 -18.04
CA PRO A 85 5.28 15.68 -17.17
C PRO A 85 4.72 15.28 -15.78
N PHE A 86 5.24 15.90 -14.72
CA PHE A 86 4.87 15.60 -13.32
C PHE A 86 3.36 15.66 -13.06
N MET A 87 2.61 16.50 -13.78
CA MET A 87 1.15 16.59 -13.66
C MET A 87 0.43 15.26 -13.93
N GLU A 88 1.00 14.38 -14.76
CA GLU A 88 0.40 13.07 -15.08
C GLU A 88 0.62 12.02 -13.97
N SER A 89 1.39 12.34 -12.91
CA SER A 89 1.61 11.42 -11.78
C SER A 89 0.37 11.19 -10.91
N PHE A 90 -0.66 12.04 -11.05
CA PHE A 90 -1.92 11.99 -10.32
C PHE A 90 -3.07 11.48 -11.20
N GLY A 91 -2.82 10.40 -11.96
CA GLY A 91 -3.84 9.72 -12.74
C GLY A 91 -5.00 9.14 -11.90
N ALA A 92 -5.95 8.50 -12.59
CA ALA A 92 -7.11 7.88 -11.96
C ALA A 92 -6.72 6.89 -10.86
N ALA A 93 -7.43 6.92 -9.73
CA ALA A 93 -7.13 6.11 -8.55
C ALA A 93 -7.13 4.60 -8.86
N PHE A 94 -8.09 4.18 -9.67
CA PHE A 94 -8.25 2.83 -10.16
C PHE A 94 -8.76 2.91 -11.60
N ASP A 95 -8.18 2.11 -12.48
CA ASP A 95 -8.66 1.98 -13.85
C ASP A 95 -8.64 0.50 -14.26
N TYR A 96 -9.64 0.10 -15.01
CA TYR A 96 -9.77 -1.26 -15.53
C TYR A 96 -9.93 -1.19 -17.05
N GLY A 97 -8.97 -1.78 -17.74
CA GLY A 97 -8.96 -1.88 -19.19
C GLY A 97 -9.06 -3.33 -19.65
N SER A 98 -9.74 -3.56 -20.76
CA SER A 98 -9.60 -4.78 -21.54
C SER A 98 -9.35 -4.41 -23.00
N PHE A 99 -8.31 -4.99 -23.59
CA PHE A 99 -8.01 -4.79 -25.00
C PHE A 99 -8.76 -5.80 -25.89
N PHE A 100 -9.01 -7.01 -25.37
CA PHE A 100 -9.72 -8.09 -26.05
C PHE A 100 -10.25 -9.13 -25.04
N PRO A 101 -11.17 -10.04 -25.44
CA PRO A 101 -11.67 -11.08 -24.57
C PRO A 101 -10.54 -11.94 -23.99
N GLY A 102 -10.54 -12.14 -22.67
CA GLY A 102 -9.48 -12.87 -21.96
C GLY A 102 -8.26 -12.02 -21.58
N HIS A 103 -8.26 -10.72 -21.89
CA HIS A 103 -7.22 -9.78 -21.49
C HIS A 103 -7.77 -8.71 -20.54
N GLY A 104 -7.28 -8.71 -19.30
CA GLY A 104 -7.63 -7.72 -18.28
C GLY A 104 -6.39 -6.97 -17.83
N ILE A 105 -6.50 -5.65 -17.70
CA ILE A 105 -5.51 -4.79 -17.07
C ILE A 105 -6.17 -4.06 -15.92
N ILE A 106 -5.52 -4.08 -14.78
CA ILE A 106 -5.88 -3.30 -13.61
C ILE A 106 -4.76 -2.30 -13.36
N HIS A 107 -5.09 -1.01 -13.35
CA HIS A 107 -4.20 0.05 -12.92
C HIS A 107 -4.59 0.52 -11.51
N ILE A 108 -3.60 0.59 -10.63
CA ILE A 108 -3.76 1.14 -9.27
C ILE A 108 -2.82 2.32 -9.13
N ALA A 109 -3.36 3.51 -8.86
CA ALA A 109 -2.53 4.70 -8.74
C ALA A 109 -1.53 4.61 -7.58
N ILE A 110 -0.30 5.03 -7.81
CA ILE A 110 0.76 5.02 -6.79
C ILE A 110 0.39 5.99 -5.66
N TRP A 111 -0.19 7.15 -5.98
CA TRP A 111 -0.64 8.12 -4.97
C TRP A 111 -1.69 7.52 -4.02
N LEU A 112 -2.57 6.63 -4.54
CA LEU A 112 -3.57 5.95 -3.73
C LEU A 112 -2.91 4.97 -2.76
N ILE A 113 -1.91 4.21 -3.22
CA ILE A 113 -1.13 3.29 -2.38
C ILE A 113 -0.46 4.07 -1.24
N VAL A 114 0.18 5.21 -1.55
CA VAL A 114 0.82 6.09 -0.56
C VAL A 114 -0.21 6.65 0.43
N ALA A 115 -1.37 7.10 -0.05
CA ALA A 115 -2.44 7.62 0.79
C ALA A 115 -2.98 6.57 1.76
N ILE A 116 -3.30 5.36 1.27
CA ILE A 116 -3.78 4.24 2.09
C ILE A 116 -2.74 3.88 3.15
N TYR A 117 -1.47 3.75 2.75
CA TYR A 117 -0.39 3.44 3.69
C TYR A 117 -0.27 4.49 4.79
N THR A 118 -0.37 5.77 4.43
CA THR A 118 -0.32 6.90 5.37
C THR A 118 -1.48 6.85 6.36
N VAL A 119 -2.71 6.60 5.88
CA VAL A 119 -3.90 6.51 6.74
C VAL A 119 -3.78 5.33 7.69
N LEU A 120 -3.36 4.16 7.23
CA LEU A 120 -3.16 2.97 8.08
C LEU A 120 -2.09 3.21 9.14
N TRP A 121 -0.98 3.85 8.76
CA TRP A 121 0.08 4.21 9.70
C TRP A 121 -0.41 5.22 10.75
N LEU A 122 -1.12 6.28 10.34
CA LEU A 122 -1.69 7.26 11.26
C LEU A 122 -2.75 6.64 12.19
N ALA A 123 -3.63 5.79 11.67
CA ALA A 123 -4.65 5.09 12.46
C ALA A 123 -3.98 4.21 13.53
N TRP A 124 -2.91 3.51 13.17
CA TRP A 124 -2.10 2.74 14.11
C TRP A 124 -1.49 3.63 15.21
N VAL A 125 -0.92 4.78 14.84
CA VAL A 125 -0.34 5.74 15.78
C VAL A 125 -1.41 6.26 16.75
N VAL A 126 -2.56 6.70 16.23
CA VAL A 126 -3.69 7.18 17.05
C VAL A 126 -4.19 6.09 17.99
N TRP A 127 -4.31 4.84 17.50
CA TRP A 127 -4.72 3.72 18.34
C TRP A 127 -3.74 3.48 19.50
N CYS A 128 -2.43 3.53 19.22
CA CYS A 128 -1.40 3.36 20.25
C CYS A 128 -1.40 4.52 21.27
N LEU A 129 -1.64 5.75 20.83
CA LEU A 129 -1.80 6.91 21.72
C LEU A 129 -3.02 6.75 22.63
N ARG A 130 -4.17 6.31 22.09
CA ARG A 130 -5.38 6.06 22.89
C ARG A 130 -5.18 5.00 23.97
N ARG A 131 -4.48 3.89 23.64
CA ARG A 131 -4.16 2.83 24.60
C ARG A 131 -3.27 3.32 25.74
N THR A 132 -2.41 4.30 25.46
CA THR A 132 -1.56 4.91 26.49
C THR A 132 -2.37 5.81 27.43
N SER A 133 -3.32 6.59 26.89
CA SER A 133 -4.18 7.48 27.68
C SER A 133 -5.23 6.74 28.52
N ALA A 134 -5.72 5.58 28.08
CA ALA A 134 -6.71 4.79 28.83
C ALA A 134 -6.13 4.03 30.03
N GLY A 135 -4.81 3.88 30.12
CA GLY A 135 -4.14 3.20 31.23
C GLY A 135 -3.86 4.07 32.47
N GLU A 136 -4.22 5.36 32.44
CA GLU A 136 -3.93 6.34 33.51
C GLU A 136 -5.18 6.77 34.32
N LEU A 137 -6.28 6.01 34.29
CA LEU A 137 -7.35 6.19 35.27
C LEU A 137 -7.10 5.27 36.48
N PRO A 138 -6.44 5.73 37.56
CA PRO A 138 -6.60 5.05 38.83
C PRO A 138 -8.07 5.17 39.19
N LEU A 139 -8.74 4.03 39.37
CA LEU A 139 -9.99 3.95 40.08
C LEU A 139 -9.72 4.47 41.50
N ALA A 140 -9.82 5.78 41.70
CA ALA A 140 -9.97 6.41 43.00
C ALA A 140 -11.38 6.12 43.50
N GLY A 141 -11.61 4.85 43.78
CA GLY A 141 -12.77 4.33 44.46
C GLY A 141 -12.25 3.48 45.61
N ASP A 142 -11.64 4.13 46.59
CA ASP A 142 -11.49 3.50 47.90
C ASP A 142 -12.47 4.18 48.86
N SER A 143 -13.62 3.54 48.91
CA SER A 143 -14.68 3.73 49.88
C SER A 143 -14.21 3.21 51.23
N THR A 144 -13.77 4.09 52.11
CA THR A 144 -13.72 3.81 53.56
C THR A 144 -14.55 4.83 54.31
N GLY A 145 -15.88 4.68 54.19
CA GLY A 145 -16.79 5.07 55.23
C GLY A 145 -16.92 3.91 56.22
N PHE A 146 -16.40 4.09 57.44
CA PHE A 146 -16.95 3.45 58.65
C PHE A 146 -16.38 4.16 59.90
N ALA A 147 -16.94 5.34 60.20
CA ALA A 147 -16.84 5.92 61.53
C ALA A 147 -18.05 5.43 62.33
N GLY A 148 -17.92 4.26 62.95
CA GLY A 148 -18.81 3.83 64.02
C GLY A 148 -18.43 4.57 65.30
N SER A 149 -19.17 5.61 65.64
CA SER A 149 -19.17 6.21 66.98
C SER A 149 -20.25 5.51 67.79
N GLY A 150 -19.86 4.48 68.53
CA GLY A 150 -20.66 3.92 69.61
C GLY A 150 -20.48 4.75 70.88
N GLU A 151 -21.59 4.95 71.56
CA GLU A 151 -21.74 5.55 72.89
C GLU A 151 -20.86 4.87 73.95
N ASP A 152 -20.26 5.67 74.84
CA ASP A 152 -20.52 5.67 76.30
C ASP A 152 -19.83 6.89 76.96
#